data_AF-A0A532CG31-F1
#
_entry.id   AF-A0A532CG31-F1
#
_cell.length_a   1.000
_cell.length_b   1.000
_cell.length_c   1.000
_cell.angle_alpha   90.00
_cell.angle_beta   90.00
_cell.angle_gamma   90.00
#
_symmetry.space_group_name_H-M   'P 1'
#
loop_
_entity.id
_entity.type
_entity.pdbx_description
1 polymer ?
#
loop_
_entity_poly.entity_id
_entity_poly.type
_entity_poly.pdbx_seq_one_letter_code
_entity_poly.pdbx_strand_id
1 'polypeptide(L)'
;MGTAKTELMQFKVTPHERQVIENRARKEHMSVSEYVRAALLMDMVLSGDTQALKIVVTTIGQKAVKALHKRADQISAASKKMGLSEES
;
A
#
# COMPACT_ATOMS: atom_id res chain seq x y z
N MET A 1 8.31 -8.66 16.75
CA MET A 1 7.43 -7.48 16.66
C MET A 1 6.02 -7.98 16.40
N GLY A 2 5.05 -7.68 17.26
CA GLY A 2 3.68 -8.17 17.12
C GLY A 2 3.05 -7.73 15.79
N THR A 3 2.30 -8.61 15.15
CA THR A 3 1.46 -8.24 14.00
C THR A 3 0.56 -7.09 14.44
N ALA A 4 0.69 -5.93 13.81
CA ALA A 4 -0.19 -4.80 14.09
C ALA A 4 -1.63 -5.30 13.93
N LYS A 5 -2.40 -5.32 15.02
CA LYS A 5 -3.79 -5.78 14.99
C LYS A 5 -4.56 -4.82 14.09
N THR A 6 -5.11 -5.34 13.01
CA THR A 6 -5.97 -4.59 12.11
C THR A 6 -7.41 -4.80 12.51
N GLU A 7 -8.22 -3.74 12.47
CA GLU A 7 -9.65 -3.80 12.75
C GLU A 7 -10.47 -3.60 11.47
N LEU A 8 -11.65 -4.21 11.41
CA LEU A 8 -12.56 -4.09 10.29
C LEU A 8 -13.47 -2.87 10.49
N MET A 9 -13.46 -1.95 9.52
CA MET A 9 -14.39 -0.82 9.47
C MET A 9 -15.37 -1.04 8.32
N GLN A 10 -16.67 -1.04 8.61
CA GLN A 10 -17.74 -1.19 7.62
C GLN A 10 -18.56 0.09 7.54
N PHE A 11 -18.92 0.49 6.33
CA PHE A 11 -19.78 1.64 6.07
C PHE A 11 -20.77 1.29 4.96
N LYS A 12 -21.94 1.91 4.99
CA LYS A 12 -22.95 1.76 3.94
C LYS A 12 -22.68 2.77 2.84
N VAL A 13 -22.86 2.34 1.61
CA VAL A 13 -22.81 3.19 0.41
C VAL A 13 -23.99 2.85 -0.49
N THR A 14 -24.45 3.84 -1.23
CA THR A 14 -25.38 3.64 -2.33
C THR A 14 -24.71 2.88 -3.48
N PRO A 15 -25.49 2.26 -4.40
CA PRO A 15 -24.93 1.62 -5.59
C PRO A 15 -24.11 2.58 -6.46
N HIS A 16 -24.53 3.83 -6.56
CA HIS A 16 -23.83 4.85 -7.34
C HIS A 16 -22.47 5.21 -6.71
N GLU A 17 -22.44 5.49 -5.40
CA GLU A 17 -21.18 5.76 -4.68
C GLU A 17 -20.20 4.58 -4.81
N ARG A 18 -20.71 3.34 -4.66
CA ARG A 18 -19.90 2.14 -4.83
C ARG A 18 -19.23 2.10 -6.20
N GLN A 19 -19.98 2.32 -7.27
CA GLN A 19 -19.47 2.29 -8.63
C GLN A 19 -18.38 3.36 -8.86
N VAL A 20 -18.61 4.58 -8.36
CA VAL A 20 -17.64 5.68 -8.47
C VAL A 20 -16.36 5.34 -7.71
N ILE A 21 -16.46 4.86 -6.47
CA ILE A 21 -15.31 4.47 -5.65
C ILE A 21 -14.51 3.34 -6.31
N GLU A 22 -15.18 2.27 -6.77
CA GLU A 22 -14.54 1.14 -7.44
C GLU A 22 -13.82 1.56 -8.73
N ASN A 23 -14.42 2.44 -9.52
CA ASN A 23 -13.82 2.98 -10.74
C ASN A 23 -12.55 3.79 -10.44
N ARG A 24 -12.58 4.63 -9.40
CA ARG A 24 -11.42 5.44 -9.01
C ARG A 24 -10.30 4.57 -8.41
N ALA A 25 -10.63 3.63 -7.53
CA ALA A 25 -9.65 2.69 -6.96
C ALA A 25 -8.93 1.90 -8.06
N ARG A 26 -9.67 1.40 -9.05
CA ARG A 26 -9.09 0.72 -10.22
C ARG A 26 -8.17 1.62 -11.04
N LYS A 27 -8.55 2.89 -11.28
CA LYS A 27 -7.73 3.86 -12.02
C LYS A 27 -6.39 4.14 -11.31
N GLU A 28 -6.39 4.14 -9.98
CA GLU A 28 -5.20 4.35 -9.15
C GLU A 28 -4.42 3.04 -8.85
N HIS A 29 -4.83 1.91 -9.44
CA HIS A 29 -4.25 0.58 -9.17
C HIS A 29 -4.23 0.19 -7.67
N MET A 30 -5.27 0.59 -6.93
CA MET A 30 -5.44 0.30 -5.51
C MET A 30 -6.63 -0.61 -5.27
N SER A 31 -6.61 -1.36 -4.16
CA SER A 31 -7.85 -1.96 -3.65
C SER A 31 -8.82 -0.86 -3.17
N VAL A 32 -10.13 -1.16 -3.17
CA VAL A 32 -11.16 -0.22 -2.70
C VAL A 32 -10.88 0.25 -1.26
N SER A 33 -10.45 -0.66 -0.38
CA SER A 33 -10.16 -0.35 1.02
C SER A 33 -8.90 0.50 1.20
N GLU A 34 -7.89 0.36 0.34
CA GLU A 34 -6.73 1.25 0.31
C GLU A 34 -7.11 2.63 -0.20
N TYR A 35 -7.87 2.70 -1.29
CA TYR A 35 -8.30 3.95 -1.89
C TYR A 35 -9.15 4.79 -0.93
N VAL A 36 -10.18 4.19 -0.31
CA VAL A 36 -11.05 4.89 0.65
C VAL A 36 -10.25 5.38 1.86
N ARG A 37 -9.36 4.55 2.40
CA ARG A 37 -8.54 4.94 3.56
C ARG A 37 -7.57 6.07 3.21
N ALA A 38 -6.95 6.02 2.03
CA ALA A 38 -6.06 7.07 1.56
C ALA A 38 -6.83 8.39 1.36
N ALA A 39 -8.02 8.35 0.76
CA ALA A 39 -8.85 9.53 0.57
C ALA A 39 -9.24 10.19 1.91
N LEU A 40 -9.70 9.39 2.89
CA LEU A 40 -10.06 9.89 4.23
C LEU A 40 -8.87 10.49 4.96
N LEU A 41 -7.71 9.82 4.95
CA LEU A 41 -6.51 10.33 5.61
C LEU A 41 -5.97 11.60 4.93
N MET A 42 -6.05 11.68 3.60
CA MET A 42 -5.62 12.88 2.87
C MET A 42 -6.51 14.08 3.15
N ASP A 43 -7.82 13.90 3.27
CA ASP A 43 -8.75 14.98 3.67
C ASP A 43 -8.40 15.56 5.05
N MET A 44 -8.07 14.69 6.02
CA MET A 44 -7.58 15.09 7.34
C MET A 44 -6.24 15.84 7.25
N VAL A 45 -5.31 15.39 6.41
CA VAL A 45 -4.02 16.08 6.17
C VAL A 45 -4.24 17.47 5.58
N LEU A 46 -5.13 17.60 4.58
CA LEU A 46 -5.47 18.89 3.97
C LEU A 46 -6.12 19.84 4.98
N SER A 47 -6.80 19.29 5.98
CA SER A 47 -7.36 20.02 7.12
C SER A 47 -6.33 20.34 8.22
N GLY A 48 -5.06 19.93 8.07
CA GLY A 48 -3.98 20.21 9.01
C GLY A 48 -3.78 19.17 10.12
N ASP A 49 -4.42 17.99 10.03
CA ASP A 49 -4.26 16.94 11.04
C ASP A 49 -2.88 16.26 10.97
N THR A 50 -2.04 16.57 11.95
CA THR A 50 -0.69 16.03 12.06
C THR A 50 -0.64 14.54 12.39
N GLN A 51 -1.68 13.95 12.98
CA GLN A 51 -1.75 12.50 13.21
C GLN A 51 -1.99 11.75 11.90
N ALA A 52 -2.89 12.27 11.06
CA ALA A 52 -3.12 11.72 9.72
C ALA A 52 -1.84 11.78 8.87
N LEU A 53 -1.09 12.89 8.95
CA LEU A 53 0.20 13.02 8.26
C LEU A 53 1.21 11.96 8.72
N LYS A 54 1.34 11.72 10.02
CA LYS A 54 2.23 10.68 10.56
C LYS A 54 1.85 9.27 10.05
N ILE A 55 0.55 8.98 9.97
CA ILE A 55 0.06 7.69 9.44
C ILE A 55 0.43 7.53 7.96
N VAL A 56 0.17 8.56 7.14
CA VAL A 56 0.47 8.55 5.70
C VAL A 56 1.97 8.38 5.46
N VAL A 57 2.81 9.16 6.12
CA VAL A 57 4.28 9.07 6.00
C VAL A 57 4.79 7.69 6.42
N THR A 58 4.30 7.16 7.54
CA THR A 58 4.68 5.81 8.00
C THR A 58 4.29 4.74 6.99
N THR A 59 3.08 4.82 6.44
CA THR A 59 2.57 3.86 5.46
C THR A 59 3.37 3.90 4.15
N ILE A 60 3.68 5.10 3.64
CA ILE A 60 4.51 5.28 2.45
C ILE A 60 5.93 4.78 2.70
N GLY A 61 6.53 5.13 3.85
CA GLY A 61 7.85 4.67 4.25
C GLY A 61 7.95 3.15 4.29
N GLN A 62 6.95 2.47 4.85
CA GLN A 62 6.90 1.00 4.86
C GLN A 62 6.75 0.39 3.47
N LYS A 63 5.93 0.98 2.59
CA LYS A 63 5.79 0.51 1.19
C LYS A 63 7.13 0.65 0.43
N ALA A 64 7.85 1.76 0.61
CA ALA A 64 9.15 1.99 0.00
C ALA A 64 10.21 0.96 0.46
N VAL A 65 10.30 0.73 1.78
CA VAL A 65 11.23 -0.28 2.34
C VAL A 65 10.93 -1.68 1.83
N LYS A 66 9.65 -2.09 1.79
CA LYS A 66 9.26 -3.39 1.23
C LYS A 66 9.63 -3.53 -0.25
N ALA A 67 9.47 -2.47 -1.04
CA ALA A 67 9.85 -2.49 -2.45
C ALA A 67 11.37 -2.65 -2.63
N LEU A 68 12.17 -2.00 -1.78
CA LEU A 68 13.63 -2.14 -1.78
C LEU A 68 14.07 -3.55 -1.41
N HIS A 69 13.50 -4.15 -0.36
CA HIS A 69 13.79 -5.54 0.01
C HIS A 69 13.46 -6.51 -1.13
N LYS A 70 12.28 -6.37 -1.75
CA LYS A 70 11.89 -7.20 -2.91
C LYS A 70 12.89 -7.10 -4.07
N ARG A 71 13.40 -5.89 -4.35
CA ARG A 71 14.43 -5.69 -5.40
C ARG A 71 15.76 -6.34 -4.99
N ALA A 72 16.17 -6.20 -3.74
CA ALA A 72 17.38 -6.84 -3.22
C ALA A 72 17.29 -8.37 -3.35
N ASP A 73 16.17 -8.97 -2.95
CA ASP A 73 15.92 -10.41 -3.07
C ASP A 73 15.97 -10.90 -4.52
N GLN A 74 15.40 -10.13 -5.46
CA GLN A 74 15.46 -10.43 -6.90
C GLN A 74 16.88 -10.39 -7.45
N ILE A 75 17.68 -9.40 -7.03
CA ILE A 75 19.09 -9.29 -7.42
C ILE A 75 19.88 -10.47 -6.85
N SER A 76 19.71 -10.81 -5.57
CA SER A 76 20.37 -11.95 -4.95
C SER A 76 19.99 -13.29 -5.62
N ALA A 77 18.72 -13.46 -5.98
CA ALA A 77 18.24 -14.64 -6.70
C ALA A 77 18.81 -14.72 -8.12
N ALA A 78 18.91 -13.60 -8.83
CA ALA A 78 19.52 -13.53 -10.16
C ALA A 78 21.03 -13.87 -10.12
N SER A 79 21.77 -13.33 -9.14
CA SER A 79 23.19 -13.65 -8.95
C SER A 79 23.42 -15.13 -8.63
N LYS A 80 22.54 -15.76 -7.82
CA LYS A 80 22.62 -17.19 -7.52
C LYS A 80 22.35 -18.07 -8.75
N LYS A 81 21.48 -17.64 -9.67
CA LYS A 81 21.20 -18.36 -10.91
C LYS A 81 22.35 -18.28 -11.92
N MET A 82 23.03 -17.13 -12.01
CA MET A 82 24.21 -16.98 -12.87
C MET A 82 25.41 -17.78 -12.36
N GLY A 83 25.65 -17.83 -11.05
CA GLY A 83 26.73 -18.65 -10.47
C GLY A 83 26.52 -20.16 -10.57
N LEU A 84 25.30 -20.63 -10.85
CA LEU A 84 25.00 -22.05 -11.14
C LEU A 84 25.08 -22.38 -12.64
N SER A 85 25.32 -21.38 -13.49
CA SER A 85 25.40 -21.57 -14.96
C SER A 85 26.85 -21.76 -15.45
N GLU A 86 27.86 -21.60 -14.59
CA GLU A 86 29.28 -21.76 -14.93
C GLU A 86 29.85 -23.16 -14.60
N GLU A 87 29.07 -24.07 -14.01
CA GLU A 87 29.50 -25.44 -13.66
C GLU A 87 28.74 -26.53 -14.44
N SER A 88 28.60 -26.40 -15.76
CA SER A 88 28.04 -27.45 -16.63
C SER A 88 28.88 -27.66 -17.89
#